data_AF-A0A8S2LQ97-F1
#
_entry.id   AF-A0A8S2LQ97-F1
#
_cell.length_a   1.000
_cell.length_b   1.000
_cell.length_c   1.000
_cell.angle_alpha   90.00
_cell.angle_beta   90.00
_cell.angle_gamma   90.00
#
_symmetry.space_group_name_H-M   'P 1'
#
loop_
_entity.id
_entity.type
_entity.pdbx_description
1 polymer ?
#
loop_
_entity_poly.entity_id
_entity_poly.type
_entity_poly.pdbx_seq_one_letter_code
_entity_poly.pdbx_strand_id
1 'polypeptide(L)'
;IVRIIQADEHVVNCVQPHPLDYPILASSGIDYDIKLFSPLAEAPIDDSELIRSTIKRNHEMMEETSSTITVPATFMFRMLTSFYQLRRPEGLFGLDNDDDEATE
;
A
#
# COMPACT_ATOMS: atom_id res chain seq x y z
N ILE A 1 -2.02 7.71 -25.27
CA ILE A 1 -1.26 6.71 -24.47
C ILE A 1 -0.50 5.87 -25.48
N VAL A 2 0.83 5.81 -25.37
CA VAL A 2 1.70 5.16 -26.36
C VAL A 2 2.03 3.71 -25.97
N ARG A 3 1.87 3.36 -24.69
CA ARG A 3 2.10 2.03 -24.12
C ARG A 3 1.49 1.92 -22.73
N ILE A 4 1.12 0.72 -22.31
CA ILE A 4 0.94 0.36 -20.89
C ILE A 4 2.02 -0.63 -20.49
N ILE A 5 2.54 -0.46 -19.29
CA ILE A 5 3.47 -1.40 -18.68
C ILE A 5 2.94 -1.71 -17.29
N GLN A 6 2.90 -2.99 -16.93
CA GLN A 6 2.56 -3.40 -15.59
C GLN A 6 3.66 -2.93 -14.63
N ALA A 7 3.25 -2.21 -13.58
CA ALA A 7 4.12 -1.83 -12.47
C ALA A 7 4.11 -2.95 -11.42
N ASP A 8 3.53 -2.74 -10.24
CA ASP A 8 3.49 -3.75 -9.18
C ASP A 8 2.22 -4.60 -9.25
N GLU A 9 2.29 -5.82 -8.73
CA GLU A 9 1.18 -6.78 -8.81
C GLU A 9 0.03 -6.40 -7.86
N HIS A 10 0.38 -5.95 -6.65
CA HIS A 10 -0.59 -5.69 -5.60
C HIS A 10 -1.06 -4.23 -5.56
N VAL A 11 -0.14 -3.31 -5.29
CA VAL A 11 -0.42 -1.86 -5.21
C VAL A 11 0.81 -1.10 -5.66
N VAL A 12 0.60 -0.15 -6.55
CA VAL A 12 1.62 0.85 -6.92
C VAL A 12 1.42 2.05 -6.00
N ASN A 13 2.35 2.26 -5.08
CA ASN A 13 2.25 3.34 -4.10
C ASN A 13 2.88 4.65 -4.63
N CYS A 14 3.98 4.52 -5.36
CA CYS A 14 4.75 5.65 -5.84
C CYS A 14 5.15 5.47 -7.29
N VAL A 15 4.97 6.54 -8.07
CA VAL A 15 5.52 6.67 -9.43
C VAL A 15 6.29 7.97 -9.47
N GLN A 16 7.59 7.92 -9.77
CA GLN A 16 8.44 9.11 -9.87
C GLN A 16 9.13 9.18 -11.23
N PRO A 17 9.21 10.38 -11.83
CA PRO A 17 10.05 10.61 -12.99
C PRO A 17 11.52 10.69 -12.60
N HIS A 18 12.40 10.36 -13.55
CA HIS A 18 13.81 10.66 -13.42
C HIS A 18 14.03 12.19 -13.32
N PRO A 19 14.97 12.68 -12.49
CA PRO A 19 15.19 14.12 -12.25
C PRO A 19 15.76 14.91 -13.43
N LEU A 20 16.02 14.27 -14.57
CA LEU A 20 16.57 14.87 -15.79
C LEU A 20 15.58 14.64 -16.94
N ASP A 21 15.75 15.34 -18.06
CA ASP A 21 14.85 15.33 -19.22
C ASP A 21 14.73 13.99 -19.98
N TYR A 22 15.23 12.88 -19.41
CA TYR A 22 15.07 11.55 -19.96
C TYR A 22 13.75 10.92 -19.52
N PRO A 23 12.98 10.29 -20.44
CA PRO A 23 11.67 9.72 -20.14
C PRO A 23 11.78 8.37 -19.42
N ILE A 24 12.43 8.36 -18.25
CA ILE A 24 12.54 7.21 -17.37
C ILE A 24 11.58 7.38 -16.20
N LEU A 25 10.84 6.32 -15.87
CA LEU A 25 9.96 6.27 -14.71
C LEU A 25 10.44 5.20 -13.75
N ALA A 26 10.36 5.47 -12.45
CA ALA A 26 10.50 4.47 -11.40
C ALA A 26 9.15 4.25 -10.73
N SER A 27 8.77 3.01 -10.49
CA SER A 27 7.66 2.67 -9.59
C SER A 27 8.15 1.88 -8.39
N SER A 28 7.48 2.09 -7.27
CA SER A 28 7.63 1.28 -6.06
C SER A 28 6.27 1.02 -5.43
N GLY A 29 6.04 -0.24 -5.08
CA GLY A 29 4.81 -0.75 -4.52
C GLY A 29 5.02 -1.33 -3.12
N ILE A 30 4.15 -2.25 -2.75
CA ILE A 30 4.31 -3.05 -1.52
C ILE A 30 5.28 -4.23 -1.71
N ASP A 31 5.65 -4.52 -2.95
CA ASP A 31 6.59 -5.58 -3.31
C ASP A 31 8.03 -5.16 -2.97
N TYR A 32 8.96 -6.13 -2.89
CA TYR A 32 10.35 -5.89 -2.48
C TYR A 32 11.29 -5.47 -3.63
N ASP A 33 10.75 -4.86 -4.68
CA ASP A 33 11.53 -4.39 -5.82
C ASP A 33 11.15 -2.95 -6.25
N ILE A 34 12.01 -2.40 -7.10
CA ILE A 34 11.78 -1.12 -7.77
C ILE A 34 11.85 -1.39 -9.26
N LYS A 35 10.83 -0.96 -10.00
CA LYS A 35 10.76 -1.16 -11.44
C LYS A 35 11.13 0.13 -12.16
N LEU A 36 12.04 0.03 -13.12
CA LEU A 36 12.44 1.13 -13.99
C LEU A 36 11.87 0.94 -15.39
N PHE A 37 11.18 1.95 -15.90
CA PHE A 37 10.57 1.95 -17.22
C PHE A 37 11.27 2.97 -18.10
N SER A 38 11.60 2.54 -19.32
CA SER A 38 12.11 3.43 -20.36
C SER A 38 11.45 3.08 -21.71
N PRO A 39 11.27 4.06 -22.60
CA PRO A 39 10.62 3.86 -23.89
C PRO A 39 11.60 3.22 -24.89
N LEU A 40 11.86 1.92 -24.72
CA LEU A 40 12.77 1.16 -25.59
C LEU A 40 12.08 0.54 -26.81
N ALA A 41 10.76 0.70 -26.96
CA ALA A 41 10.02 0.11 -28.08
C ALA A 41 10.33 0.89 -29.37
N GLU A 42 10.66 0.18 -30.45
CA GLU A 42 10.95 0.78 -31.77
C GLU A 42 9.70 1.34 -32.46
N ALA A 43 8.52 0.83 -32.12
CA ALA A 43 7.23 1.25 -32.67
C ALA A 43 6.15 1.28 -31.57
N PRO A 44 5.06 2.05 -31.77
CA PRO A 44 3.90 2.03 -30.89
C PRO A 44 3.29 0.62 -30.84
N ILE A 45 2.86 0.19 -29.66
CA ILE A 45 2.15 -1.06 -29.46
C ILE A 45 0.67 -0.73 -29.26
N ASP A 46 -0.21 -1.32 -30.08
CA ASP A 46 -1.65 -1.13 -29.94
C ASP A 46 -2.23 -2.17 -28.97
N ASP A 47 -2.31 -1.78 -27.69
CA ASP A 47 -2.92 -2.54 -26.61
C ASP A 47 -4.24 -1.89 -26.14
N SER A 48 -5.03 -1.32 -27.05
CA SER A 48 -6.21 -0.51 -26.74
C SER A 48 -7.23 -1.18 -25.81
N GLU A 49 -7.44 -2.49 -25.92
CA GLU A 49 -8.36 -3.23 -25.05
C GLU A 49 -7.81 -3.39 -23.61
N LEU A 50 -6.54 -3.75 -23.49
CA LEU A 50 -5.86 -3.82 -22.19
C LEU A 50 -5.82 -2.45 -21.51
N ILE A 51 -5.60 -1.38 -22.30
CA ILE A 51 -5.65 0.01 -21.84
C ILE A 51 -7.02 0.34 -21.27
N ARG A 52 -8.08 0.10 -22.03
CA ARG A 52 -9.44 0.41 -21.58
C ARG A 52 -9.81 -0.37 -20.33
N SER A 53 -9.52 -1.67 -20.29
CA SER A 53 -9.87 -2.52 -19.15
C SER A 53 -9.09 -2.15 -17.88
N THR A 54 -7.83 -1.74 -18.01
CA THR A 54 -7.00 -1.34 -16.87
C THR A 54 -7.39 0.03 -16.32
N ILE A 55 -7.64 1.01 -17.19
CA ILE A 55 -8.15 2.33 -16.77
C ILE A 55 -9.48 2.17 -16.04
N LYS A 56 -10.38 1.34 -16.58
CA LYS A 56 -11.69 1.07 -15.96
C LYS A 56 -11.54 0.48 -14.56
N ARG A 57 -10.73 -0.58 -14.40
CA ARG A 57 -10.48 -1.20 -13.09
C ARG A 57 -9.89 -0.23 -12.07
N ASN A 58 -8.89 0.56 -12.48
CA ASN A 58 -8.26 1.53 -11.58
C ASN A 58 -9.25 2.63 -11.14
N HIS A 59 -10.15 3.05 -12.04
CA HIS A 59 -11.19 4.02 -11.73
C HIS A 59 -12.21 3.44 -10.73
N GLU A 60 -12.69 2.22 -10.97
CA GLU A 60 -13.63 1.52 -10.08
C GLU A 60 -13.03 1.34 -8.68
N MET A 61 -11.74 0.94 -8.57
CA MET A 61 -11.04 0.84 -7.28
C MET A 61 -10.91 2.20 -6.56
N MET A 62 -10.69 3.28 -7.31
CA MET A 62 -10.59 4.63 -6.75
C MET A 62 -11.95 5.13 -6.26
N GLU A 63 -13.03 4.76 -6.94
CA GLU A 63 -14.40 5.06 -6.49
C GLU A 63 -14.80 4.25 -5.26
N GLU A 64 -14.45 2.95 -5.20
CA GLU A 64 -14.72 2.09 -4.05
C GLU A 64 -14.05 2.64 -2.78
N THR A 65 -12.84 3.17 -2.91
CA THR A 65 -12.08 3.76 -1.82
C THR A 65 -12.42 5.24 -1.53
N SER A 66 -13.35 5.85 -2.27
CA SER A 66 -13.68 7.29 -2.16
C SER A 66 -14.19 7.72 -0.78
N SER A 67 -14.80 6.79 -0.03
CA SER A 67 -15.31 7.00 1.33
C SER A 67 -14.40 6.41 2.42
N THR A 68 -13.25 5.85 2.03
CA THR A 68 -12.28 5.28 2.97
C THR A 68 -11.40 6.37 3.54
N ILE A 69 -11.27 6.40 4.87
CA ILE A 69 -10.38 7.32 5.59
C ILE A 69 -9.11 6.57 5.95
N THR A 70 -7.95 7.05 5.50
CA THR A 70 -6.65 6.52 5.90
C THR A 70 -6.33 6.93 7.33
N VAL A 71 -6.12 5.95 8.19
CA VAL A 71 -5.72 6.15 9.59
C VAL A 71 -4.35 5.51 9.85
N PRO A 72 -3.48 6.11 10.70
CA PRO A 72 -2.23 5.47 11.09
C PRO A 72 -2.49 4.11 11.76
N ALA A 73 -1.63 3.13 11.49
CA ALA A 73 -1.77 1.78 12.06
C ALA A 73 -1.82 1.79 13.60
N THR A 74 -1.07 2.69 14.24
CA THR A 74 -1.07 2.88 15.70
C THR A 74 -2.45 3.22 16.24
N PHE A 75 -3.25 4.00 15.51
CA PHE A 75 -4.61 4.32 15.90
C PHE A 75 -5.51 3.07 15.84
N MET A 76 -5.41 2.29 14.76
CA MET A 76 -6.14 1.03 14.62
C MET A 76 -5.79 0.03 15.71
N PHE A 77 -4.51 -0.11 16.05
CA PHE A 77 -4.09 -1.00 17.14
C PHE A 77 -4.68 -0.59 18.49
N ARG A 78 -4.72 0.71 18.80
CA ARG A 78 -5.33 1.22 20.04
C ARG A 78 -6.83 0.98 20.06
N MET A 79 -7.51 1.17 18.92
CA MET A 79 -8.94 0.91 18.77
C MET A 79 -9.27 -0.57 18.97
N LEU A 80 -8.52 -1.47 18.31
CA LEU A 80 -8.66 -2.92 18.47
C LEU A 80 -8.38 -3.38 19.90
N THR A 81 -7.34 -2.83 20.53
CA THR A 81 -7.00 -3.13 21.92
C THR A 81 -8.11 -2.69 22.87
N SER A 82 -8.68 -1.49 22.65
CA SER A 82 -9.83 -0.99 23.42
C SER A 82 -11.05 -1.91 23.26
N PHE A 83 -11.40 -2.31 22.04
CA PHE A 83 -12.50 -3.25 21.81
C PHE A 83 -12.25 -4.63 22.42
N TYR A 84 -11.01 -5.11 22.41
CA TYR A 84 -10.63 -6.37 23.04
C TYR A 84 -10.79 -6.29 24.56
N GLN A 85 -10.40 -5.17 25.19
CA GLN A 85 -10.59 -4.93 26.62
C GLN A 85 -12.06 -4.82 27.01
N LEU A 86 -12.88 -4.12 26.20
CA LEU A 86 -14.32 -3.99 26.43
C LEU A 86 -15.09 -5.32 26.26
N ARG A 87 -14.53 -6.28 25.50
CA ARG A 87 -15.09 -7.62 25.32
C ARG A 87 -14.60 -8.64 26.36
N ARG A 88 -13.64 -8.30 27.22
CA ARG A 88 -13.27 -9.17 28.35
C ARG A 88 -14.30 -8.99 29.48
N PRO A 89 -15.01 -10.05 29.90
CA PRO A 89 -15.66 -10.02 31.20
C PRO A 89 -14.57 -9.83 32.27
N GLU A 90 -14.85 -8.97 33.25
CA GLU A 90 -13.94 -8.61 34.34
C GLU A 90 -13.23 -9.86 34.91
N GLY A 91 -11.90 -9.92 34.79
CA GLY A 91 -11.08 -10.91 35.51
C GLY A 91 -10.11 -11.73 34.67
N LEU A 92 -9.09 -11.09 34.07
CA LEU A 92 -7.76 -11.69 33.94
C LEU A 92 -6.70 -10.64 33.53
N PHE A 93 -6.36 -9.73 34.44
CA PHE A 93 -5.07 -9.02 34.40
C PHE A 93 -4.34 -9.37 35.70
N GLY A 94 -3.60 -10.47 35.64
CA GLY A 94 -2.72 -10.97 36.69
C GLY A 94 -1.56 -11.70 36.04
N LEU A 95 -0.93 -11.03 35.07
CA LEU A 95 0.37 -11.26 34.41
C LEU A 95 0.61 -9.88 33.78
N ASP A 96 1.35 -8.94 34.34
CA ASP A 96 2.76 -9.00 34.70
C ASP A 96 3.01 -7.98 35.82
N ASN A 97 3.61 -8.41 36.93
CA ASN A 97 4.36 -7.58 37.90
C ASN A 97 4.84 -8.51 39.01
N ASP A 98 5.91 -9.25 38.77
CA ASP A 98 6.74 -9.85 39.83
C ASP A 98 8.14 -10.08 39.22
N ASP A 99 8.81 -9.00 38.84
CA ASP A 99 10.26 -8.94 38.75
C ASP A 99 10.70 -7.57 39.31
N ASP A 100 11.64 -7.60 40.26
CA ASP A 100 12.38 -6.50 40.89
C ASP A 100 11.91 -6.00 42.28
N GLU A 101 12.14 -6.81 43.32
CA GLU A 101 12.71 -6.26 44.57
C GLU A 101 13.56 -7.32 45.30
N ALA A 102 14.83 -7.45 44.89
CA ALA A 102 15.88 -8.10 45.67
C ALA A 102 16.77 -7.02 46.29
N THR A 103 16.42 -6.55 47.48
CA THR A 103 17.33 -5.82 48.39
C THR A 103 16.94 -6.04 49.85
N GLU A 104 17.58 -7.03 50.50
CA GLU A 104 18.44 -6.85 51.69
C GLU A 104 19.14 -8.17 52.04
#